data_AF-A0A2E7UQS7-F1
#
_entry.id   AF-A0A2E7UQS7-F1
#
_cell.length_a   1.000
_cell.length_b   1.000
_cell.length_c   1.000
_cell.angle_alpha   90.00
_cell.angle_beta   90.00
_cell.angle_gamma   90.00
#
_symmetry.space_group_name_H-M   'P 1'
#
loop_
_entity.id
_entity.type
_entity.pdbx_description
1 polymer ?
#
loop_
_entity_poly.entity_id
_entity_poly.type
_entity_poly.pdbx_seq_one_letter_code
_entity_poly.pdbx_strand_id
1 'polypeptide(L)'
;MAEAGAPSPQELFKLWQNGDTAAGQKMAQRFTDWYYAVTAVQLGEIAGRSPLERACGTFAQGITTITRSSELLDWAHGIVAREVRSAGGRGPGGDFPNALTGIRSPTDLLLRAKSSLTSTQFELLAATFDAEVPLADLIELSEAHGGWPLAILEARYVLKRALRDGDGIPFTVVPESPDLDRAPMPLYEAARMSSGDEEAFFEKWLLSDIDLCRDVAEFAAFSHALRAGAFRTPMATSPQSPAPPRTTRSSPAMTATSEQDRRISRDVLDSPEPPPMRLVLWSALGVILVLVVIIAYLFGFTE
;
A
#
# COMPACT_ATOMS: atom_id res chain seq x y z
N MET A 1 26.37 9.42 -16.43
CA MET A 1 25.37 10.23 -17.17
C MET A 1 24.07 10.10 -16.39
N ALA A 2 23.57 11.18 -15.81
CA ALA A 2 22.28 11.15 -15.13
C ALA A 2 21.20 10.89 -16.19
N GLU A 3 20.46 9.81 -16.03
CA GLU A 3 19.26 9.55 -16.83
C GLU A 3 18.34 10.78 -16.70
N ALA A 4 17.80 11.27 -17.82
CA ALA A 4 16.74 12.26 -17.75
C ALA A 4 15.61 11.65 -16.92
N GLY A 5 15.31 12.25 -15.76
CA GLY A 5 14.36 11.71 -14.80
C GLY A 5 13.04 11.36 -15.50
N ALA A 6 12.47 10.21 -15.15
CA ALA A 6 11.16 9.81 -15.69
C ALA A 6 10.14 10.93 -15.44
N PRO A 7 9.28 11.27 -16.42
CA PRO A 7 8.32 12.37 -16.27
C PRO A 7 7.44 12.13 -15.05
N SER A 8 7.15 13.19 -14.30
CA SER A 8 6.24 13.19 -13.15
C SER A 8 4.80 12.85 -13.58
N PRO A 9 3.93 12.41 -12.66
CA PRO A 9 2.53 12.15 -12.97
C PRO A 9 1.81 13.38 -13.55
N GLN A 10 2.13 14.58 -13.05
CA GLN A 10 1.57 15.84 -13.52
C GLN A 10 2.05 16.19 -14.93
N GLU A 11 3.29 15.88 -15.29
CA GLU A 11 3.80 16.05 -16.66
C GLU A 11 3.13 15.08 -17.62
N LEU A 12 3.01 13.80 -17.24
CA LEU A 12 2.28 12.80 -18.04
C LEU A 12 0.83 13.21 -18.27
N PHE A 13 0.17 13.75 -17.24
CA PHE A 13 -1.18 14.27 -17.34
C PHE A 13 -1.30 15.45 -18.30
N LYS A 14 -0.39 16.44 -18.23
CA LYS A 14 -0.37 17.57 -19.16
C LYS A 14 -0.13 17.13 -20.60
N LEU A 15 0.80 16.20 -20.82
CA LEU A 15 1.08 15.63 -22.14
C LEU A 15 -0.16 14.92 -22.70
N TRP A 16 -0.81 14.12 -21.87
CA TRP A 16 -2.05 13.43 -22.24
C TRP A 16 -3.19 14.41 -22.58
N GLN A 17 -3.39 15.45 -21.78
CA GLN A 17 -4.37 16.50 -22.07
C GLN A 17 -4.10 17.22 -23.40
N ASN A 18 -2.84 17.26 -23.84
CA ASN A 18 -2.43 17.81 -25.15
C ASN A 18 -2.49 16.77 -26.30
N GLY A 19 -3.06 15.59 -26.05
CA GLY A 19 -3.29 14.55 -27.07
C GLY A 19 -2.24 13.44 -27.12
N ASP A 20 -1.26 13.41 -26.20
CA ASP A 20 -0.28 12.31 -26.13
C ASP A 20 -0.90 11.07 -25.47
N THR A 21 -1.34 10.12 -26.30
CA THR A 21 -1.93 8.86 -25.84
C THR A 21 -0.92 7.97 -25.10
N ALA A 22 0.37 8.04 -25.44
CA ALA A 22 1.40 7.23 -24.78
C ALA A 22 1.67 7.77 -23.37
N ALA A 23 1.63 9.09 -23.17
CA ALA A 23 1.67 9.68 -21.85
C ALA A 23 0.47 9.24 -20.98
N GLY A 24 -0.73 9.19 -21.58
CA GLY A 24 -1.93 8.66 -20.92
C GLY A 24 -1.79 7.21 -20.46
N GLN A 25 -1.21 6.34 -21.31
CA GLN A 25 -0.94 4.93 -20.95
C GLN A 25 0.09 4.80 -19.83
N LYS A 26 1.19 5.56 -19.91
CA LYS A 26 2.22 5.57 -18.85
C LYS A 26 1.66 6.06 -17.52
N MET A 27 0.80 7.09 -17.56
CA MET A 27 0.10 7.59 -16.39
C MET A 27 -0.80 6.51 -15.79
N ALA A 28 -1.63 5.85 -16.62
CA ALA A 28 -2.54 4.81 -16.17
C ALA A 28 -1.81 3.65 -15.47
N GLN A 29 -0.73 3.14 -16.08
CA GLN A 29 0.11 2.11 -15.46
C GLN A 29 0.65 2.57 -14.11
N ARG A 30 1.19 3.80 -14.04
CA ARG A 30 1.77 4.33 -12.80
C ARG A 30 0.74 4.44 -11.67
N PHE A 31 -0.48 4.92 -11.96
CA PHE A 31 -1.53 5.00 -10.96
C PHE A 31 -2.03 3.61 -10.54
N THR A 32 -2.08 2.63 -11.45
CA THR A 32 -2.40 1.25 -11.11
C THR A 32 -1.35 0.61 -10.20
N ASP A 33 -0.06 0.75 -10.53
CA ASP A 33 1.05 0.24 -9.71
C ASP A 33 1.03 0.88 -8.32
N TRP A 34 0.77 2.18 -8.27
CA TRP A 34 0.65 2.93 -7.02
C TRP A 34 -0.55 2.49 -6.18
N TYR A 35 -1.73 2.35 -6.78
CA TYR A 35 -2.89 1.83 -6.08
C TYR A 35 -2.66 0.41 -5.57
N TYR A 36 -1.97 -0.43 -6.34
CA TYR A 36 -1.59 -1.77 -5.90
C TYR A 36 -0.64 -1.71 -4.71
N ALA A 37 0.40 -0.88 -4.75
CA ALA A 37 1.33 -0.73 -3.63
C ALA A 37 0.61 -0.35 -2.33
N VAL A 38 -0.26 0.66 -2.40
CA VAL A 38 -1.05 1.13 -1.25
C VAL A 38 -1.97 0.03 -0.73
N THR A 39 -2.81 -0.58 -1.58
CA THR A 39 -3.77 -1.58 -1.12
C THR A 39 -3.10 -2.87 -0.65
N ALA A 40 -2.01 -3.30 -1.31
CA ALA A 40 -1.25 -4.49 -0.91
C ALA A 40 -0.63 -4.29 0.47
N VAL A 41 0.02 -3.16 0.75
CA VAL A 41 0.61 -2.90 2.07
C VAL A 41 -0.45 -2.67 3.14
N GLN A 42 -1.50 -1.91 2.85
CA GLN A 42 -2.53 -1.60 3.84
C GLN A 42 -3.39 -2.84 4.19
N LEU A 43 -3.85 -3.58 3.18
CA LEU A 43 -4.91 -4.59 3.33
C LEU A 43 -4.42 -6.03 3.08
N GLY A 44 -3.30 -6.20 2.39
CA GLY A 44 -2.85 -7.50 1.91
C GLY A 44 -3.45 -7.82 0.55
N GLU A 45 -2.92 -8.82 -0.14
CA GLU A 45 -3.26 -9.07 -1.54
C GLU A 45 -4.72 -9.46 -1.76
N ILE A 46 -5.26 -10.35 -0.91
CA ILE A 46 -6.63 -10.85 -1.02
C ILE A 46 -7.63 -9.73 -0.71
N ALA A 47 -7.49 -9.06 0.42
CA ALA A 47 -8.42 -8.01 0.83
C ALA A 47 -8.23 -6.70 0.03
N GLY A 48 -7.03 -6.46 -0.50
CA GLY A 48 -6.69 -5.27 -1.28
C GLY A 48 -7.17 -5.31 -2.74
N ARG A 49 -7.48 -6.50 -3.29
CA ARG A 49 -7.88 -6.66 -4.69
C ARG A 49 -9.13 -5.87 -5.06
N SER A 50 -10.23 -6.05 -4.32
CA SER A 50 -11.47 -5.36 -4.66
C SER A 50 -11.38 -3.83 -4.49
N PRO A 51 -10.76 -3.29 -3.42
CA PRO A 51 -10.41 -1.87 -3.31
C PRO A 51 -9.57 -1.34 -4.48
N LEU A 52 -8.55 -2.09 -4.92
CA LEU A 52 -7.74 -1.72 -6.08
C LEU A 52 -8.58 -1.61 -7.37
N GLU A 53 -9.36 -2.64 -7.67
CA GLU A 53 -10.21 -2.67 -8.87
C GLU A 53 -11.19 -1.49 -8.90
N ARG A 54 -11.81 -1.17 -7.74
CA ARG A 54 -12.71 -0.01 -7.62
C ARG A 54 -11.98 1.33 -7.70
N ALA A 55 -10.77 1.43 -7.15
CA ALA A 55 -9.95 2.63 -7.27
C ALA A 55 -9.56 2.90 -8.73
N CYS A 56 -9.08 1.87 -9.45
CA CYS A 56 -8.79 1.96 -10.89
C CYS A 56 -10.04 2.33 -11.70
N GLY A 57 -11.19 1.71 -11.41
CA GLY A 57 -12.45 2.04 -12.08
C GLY A 57 -12.89 3.49 -11.85
N THR A 58 -12.81 3.97 -10.61
CA THR A 58 -13.14 5.37 -10.25
C THR A 58 -12.18 6.35 -10.91
N PHE A 59 -10.88 6.03 -10.94
CA PHE A 59 -9.88 6.85 -11.62
C PHE A 59 -10.18 6.94 -13.11
N ALA A 60 -10.42 5.81 -13.78
CA ALA A 60 -10.71 5.76 -15.21
C ALA A 60 -11.93 6.59 -15.61
N GLN A 61 -12.99 6.56 -14.78
CA GLN A 61 -14.23 7.30 -15.03
C GLN A 61 -14.10 8.80 -14.73
N GLY A 62 -13.29 9.17 -13.75
CA GLY A 62 -13.24 10.54 -13.24
C GLY A 62 -12.07 11.38 -13.76
N ILE A 63 -11.01 10.79 -14.32
CA ILE A 63 -9.78 11.50 -14.67
C ILE A 63 -10.00 12.64 -15.68
N THR A 64 -10.99 12.53 -16.56
CA THR A 64 -11.34 13.59 -17.54
C THR A 64 -12.00 14.81 -16.90
N THR A 65 -12.47 14.71 -15.66
CA THR A 65 -13.06 15.84 -14.93
C THR A 65 -11.99 16.71 -14.26
N ILE A 66 -10.77 16.21 -14.14
CA ILE A 66 -9.62 16.96 -13.61
C ILE A 66 -9.12 17.91 -14.70
N THR A 67 -9.06 19.19 -14.36
CA THR A 67 -8.61 20.23 -15.30
C THR A 67 -7.25 20.79 -14.92
N ARG A 68 -6.86 20.71 -13.64
CA ARG A 68 -5.58 21.20 -13.14
C ARG A 68 -4.69 20.04 -12.70
N SER A 69 -3.47 19.99 -13.25
CA SER A 69 -2.50 18.95 -12.88
C SER A 69 -2.15 18.93 -11.40
N SER A 70 -2.28 20.07 -10.70
CA SER A 70 -2.03 20.18 -9.26
C SER A 70 -3.06 19.42 -8.41
N GLU A 71 -4.28 19.20 -8.91
CA GLU A 71 -5.34 18.51 -8.18
C GLU A 71 -5.26 16.99 -8.33
N LEU A 72 -4.57 16.52 -9.36
CA LEU A 72 -4.55 15.12 -9.78
C LEU A 72 -4.15 14.18 -8.63
N LEU A 73 -3.08 14.51 -7.91
CA LEU A 73 -2.52 13.65 -6.88
C LEU A 73 -3.45 13.55 -5.67
N ASP A 74 -3.94 14.69 -5.17
CA ASP A 74 -4.85 14.72 -4.02
C ASP A 74 -6.18 14.04 -4.34
N TRP A 75 -6.71 14.27 -5.53
CA TRP A 75 -7.92 13.60 -5.99
C TRP A 75 -7.74 12.09 -6.10
N ALA A 76 -6.66 11.63 -6.75
CA ALA A 76 -6.37 10.22 -6.94
C ALA A 76 -6.08 9.50 -5.61
N HIS A 77 -5.37 10.17 -4.68
CA HIS A 77 -5.15 9.67 -3.33
C HIS A 77 -6.46 9.54 -2.56
N GLY A 78 -7.32 10.55 -2.67
CA GLY A 78 -8.66 10.52 -2.08
C GLY A 78 -9.50 9.33 -2.54
N ILE A 79 -9.31 8.81 -3.75
CA ILE A 79 -9.96 7.58 -4.22
C ILE A 79 -9.48 6.38 -3.40
N VAL A 80 -8.18 6.07 -3.42
CA VAL A 80 -7.65 4.87 -2.75
C VAL A 80 -7.83 4.93 -1.23
N ALA A 81 -7.68 6.10 -0.61
CA ALA A 81 -7.91 6.28 0.82
C ALA A 81 -9.37 5.97 1.23
N ARG A 82 -10.35 6.32 0.38
CA ARG A 82 -11.76 5.93 0.62
C ARG A 82 -11.93 4.42 0.47
N GLU A 83 -11.37 3.82 -0.57
CA GLU A 83 -11.50 2.38 -0.82
C GLU A 83 -10.87 1.53 0.30
N VAL A 84 -9.70 1.94 0.80
CA VAL A 84 -9.05 1.31 1.96
C VAL A 84 -9.91 1.44 3.21
N ARG A 85 -10.45 2.64 3.49
CA ARG A 85 -11.33 2.86 4.64
C ARG A 85 -12.61 2.02 4.55
N SER A 86 -13.22 1.94 3.37
CA SER A 86 -14.41 1.12 3.12
C SER A 86 -14.14 -0.38 3.28
N ALA A 87 -12.89 -0.82 3.11
CA ALA A 87 -12.47 -2.21 3.37
C ALA A 87 -12.16 -2.50 4.85
N GLY A 88 -12.34 -1.53 5.76
CA GLY A 88 -12.06 -1.67 7.19
C GLY A 88 -10.76 -1.02 7.65
N GLY A 89 -10.03 -0.34 6.76
CA GLY A 89 -8.74 0.27 7.07
C GLY A 89 -7.61 -0.76 7.11
N ARG A 90 -6.43 -0.31 7.53
CA ARG A 90 -5.21 -1.12 7.54
C ARG A 90 -5.39 -2.41 8.36
N GLY A 91 -5.06 -3.55 7.73
CA GLY A 91 -5.12 -4.86 8.35
C GLY A 91 -4.01 -5.10 9.38
N PRO A 92 -4.21 -6.02 10.33
CA PRO A 92 -3.23 -6.33 11.39
C PRO A 92 -2.02 -7.15 10.91
N GLY A 93 -1.95 -7.49 9.63
CA GLY A 93 -0.98 -8.45 9.10
C GLY A 93 -1.57 -9.84 8.89
N GLY A 94 -0.76 -10.73 8.36
CA GLY A 94 -1.10 -12.14 8.14
C GLY A 94 -0.08 -12.83 7.26
N ASP A 95 -0.23 -14.14 7.11
CA ASP A 95 0.62 -14.95 6.25
C ASP A 95 -0.09 -15.17 4.90
N PHE A 96 0.28 -14.38 3.91
CA PHE A 96 -0.41 -14.33 2.61
C PHE A 96 0.53 -14.70 1.47
N PRO A 97 0.60 -15.99 1.08
CA PRO A 97 1.33 -16.43 -0.10
C PRO A 97 0.78 -15.80 -1.38
N ASN A 98 1.65 -15.47 -2.34
CA ASN A 98 1.28 -14.89 -3.62
C ASN A 98 2.25 -15.31 -4.74
N ALA A 99 2.04 -14.80 -5.95
CA ALA A 99 2.89 -15.12 -7.10
C ALA A 99 4.36 -14.74 -6.85
N LEU A 100 4.63 -13.60 -6.18
CA LEU A 100 5.98 -13.15 -5.86
C LEU A 100 6.69 -14.10 -4.89
N THR A 101 5.97 -14.66 -3.91
CA THR A 101 6.53 -15.62 -2.95
C THR A 101 6.66 -17.03 -3.55
N GLY A 102 6.21 -17.25 -4.78
CA GLY A 102 6.10 -18.58 -5.39
C GLY A 102 5.06 -19.44 -4.66
N ILE A 103 3.99 -18.82 -4.14
CA ILE A 103 2.91 -19.45 -3.36
C ILE A 103 3.44 -20.10 -2.05
N ARG A 104 4.62 -19.67 -1.58
CA ARG A 104 5.17 -20.08 -0.28
C ARG A 104 4.74 -19.11 0.82
N SER A 105 4.65 -19.62 2.05
CA SER A 105 4.42 -18.82 3.27
C SER A 105 5.49 -17.72 3.41
N PRO A 106 5.10 -16.43 3.42
CA PRO A 106 6.01 -15.34 3.77
C PRO A 106 6.65 -15.53 5.16
N THR A 107 5.92 -16.05 6.14
CA THR A 107 6.42 -16.34 7.49
C THR A 107 7.55 -17.36 7.46
N ASP A 108 7.36 -18.49 6.76
CA ASP A 108 8.42 -19.51 6.64
C ASP A 108 9.64 -18.98 5.89
N LEU A 109 9.44 -18.16 4.86
CA LEU A 109 10.51 -17.47 4.13
C LEU A 109 11.32 -16.56 5.05
N LEU A 110 10.64 -15.73 5.85
CA LEU A 110 11.27 -14.86 6.84
C LEU A 110 12.10 -15.65 7.86
N LEU A 111 11.55 -16.75 8.38
CA LEU A 111 12.23 -17.59 9.36
C LEU A 111 13.50 -18.27 8.81
N ARG A 112 13.52 -18.63 7.52
CA ARG A 112 14.74 -19.13 6.86
C ARG A 112 15.78 -18.02 6.68
N ALA A 113 15.34 -16.85 6.22
CA ALA A 113 16.19 -15.68 6.01
C ALA A 113 16.78 -15.13 7.32
N LYS A 114 16.18 -15.43 8.49
CA LYS A 114 16.66 -15.01 9.81
C LYS A 114 18.15 -15.28 10.04
N SER A 115 18.67 -16.39 9.55
CA SER A 115 20.09 -16.78 9.71
C SER A 115 21.08 -15.82 9.03
N SER A 116 20.60 -15.00 8.09
CA SER A 116 21.40 -13.98 7.40
C SER A 116 21.39 -12.62 8.11
N LEU A 117 20.60 -12.48 9.17
CA LEU A 117 20.52 -11.25 9.96
C LEU A 117 21.45 -11.34 11.17
N THR A 118 22.05 -10.22 11.56
CA THR A 118 22.64 -10.09 12.89
C THR A 118 21.54 -10.10 13.96
N SER A 119 21.90 -10.41 15.21
CA SER A 119 20.95 -10.35 16.34
C SER A 119 20.25 -8.99 16.42
N THR A 120 21.01 -7.91 16.27
CA THR A 120 20.48 -6.54 16.26
C THR A 120 19.52 -6.29 15.10
N GLN A 121 19.84 -6.69 13.87
CA GLN A 121 18.96 -6.50 12.72
C GLN A 121 17.64 -7.25 12.91
N PHE A 122 17.71 -8.47 13.43
CA PHE A 122 16.54 -9.26 13.78
C PHE A 122 15.69 -8.56 14.86
N GLU A 123 16.32 -8.08 15.94
CA GLU A 123 15.65 -7.36 17.03
C GLU A 123 15.00 -6.06 16.55
N LEU A 124 15.69 -5.27 15.72
CA LEU A 124 15.16 -4.05 15.12
C LEU A 124 13.91 -4.34 14.27
N LEU A 125 13.96 -5.36 13.41
CA LEU A 125 12.81 -5.73 12.58
C LEU A 125 11.66 -6.28 13.42
N ALA A 126 11.94 -7.11 14.42
CA ALA A 126 10.92 -7.63 15.33
C ALA A 126 10.22 -6.49 16.09
N ALA A 127 10.99 -5.57 16.67
CA ALA A 127 10.48 -4.42 17.41
C ALA A 127 9.71 -3.44 16.52
N THR A 128 10.22 -3.18 15.31
CA THR A 128 9.57 -2.26 14.35
C THR A 128 8.19 -2.76 13.96
N PHE A 129 8.02 -4.04 13.68
CA PHE A 129 6.75 -4.57 13.18
C PHE A 129 5.79 -5.04 14.29
N ASP A 130 6.23 -5.04 15.56
CA ASP A 130 5.37 -5.33 16.69
C ASP A 130 4.72 -4.06 17.25
N ALA A 131 3.41 -3.89 17.03
CA ALA A 131 2.66 -2.71 17.48
C ALA A 131 2.71 -2.45 19.01
N GLU A 132 3.04 -3.47 19.82
CA GLU A 132 3.11 -3.34 21.27
C GLU A 132 4.41 -2.69 21.76
N VAL A 133 5.44 -2.60 20.90
CA VAL A 133 6.73 -1.99 21.29
C VAL A 133 6.64 -0.46 21.23
N PRO A 134 6.89 0.27 22.34
CA PRO A 134 6.91 1.72 22.35
C PRO A 134 7.93 2.31 21.36
N LEU A 135 7.59 3.47 20.77
CA LEU A 135 8.51 4.15 19.84
C LEU A 135 9.82 4.57 20.51
N ALA A 136 9.80 4.96 21.79
CA ALA A 136 11.00 5.34 22.52
C ALA A 136 12.03 4.20 22.58
N ASP A 137 11.57 3.00 22.92
CA ASP A 137 12.41 1.79 22.99
C ASP A 137 13.00 1.45 21.61
N LEU A 138 12.21 1.63 20.54
CA LEU A 138 12.69 1.43 19.17
C LEU A 138 13.77 2.45 18.76
N ILE A 139 13.61 3.71 19.17
CA ILE A 139 14.60 4.76 18.92
C ILE A 139 15.90 4.40 19.65
N GLU A 140 15.82 4.07 20.94
CA GLU A 140 16.98 3.67 21.75
C GLU A 140 17.73 2.47 21.13
N LEU A 141 17.00 1.43 20.71
CA LEU A 141 17.57 0.25 20.05
C LEU A 141 18.34 0.59 18.76
N SER A 142 17.95 1.67 18.07
CA SER A 142 18.55 2.06 16.79
C SER A 142 19.76 3.00 16.92
N GLU A 143 19.98 3.66 18.06
CA GLU A 143 21.00 4.72 18.21
C GLU A 143 22.41 4.24 17.89
N ALA A 144 22.77 3.05 18.38
CA ALA A 144 24.10 2.47 18.18
C ALA A 144 24.32 1.95 16.74
N HIS A 145 23.30 1.99 15.88
CA HIS A 145 23.26 1.29 14.59
C HIS A 145 22.87 2.20 13.41
N GLY A 146 23.20 3.50 13.50
CA GLY A 146 22.93 4.48 12.45
C GLY A 146 21.68 5.33 12.70
N GLY A 147 20.98 5.09 13.82
CA GLY A 147 19.86 5.91 14.28
C GLY A 147 18.54 5.60 13.60
N TRP A 148 17.47 6.13 14.19
CA TRP A 148 16.11 5.98 13.70
C TRP A 148 15.79 7.00 12.59
N PRO A 149 15.10 6.62 11.49
CA PRO A 149 14.67 5.27 11.10
C PRO A 149 15.67 4.54 10.16
N LEU A 150 16.86 5.08 9.94
CA LEU A 150 17.84 4.57 8.97
C LEU A 150 18.32 3.13 9.29
N ALA A 151 18.58 2.82 10.57
CA ALA A 151 19.01 1.50 11.01
C ALA A 151 17.99 0.40 10.63
N ILE A 152 16.70 0.75 10.68
CA ILE A 152 15.60 -0.15 10.34
C ILE A 152 15.56 -0.37 8.83
N LEU A 153 15.73 0.70 8.04
CA LEU A 153 15.80 0.60 6.58
C LEU A 153 16.95 -0.32 6.14
N GLU A 154 18.12 -0.18 6.76
CA GLU A 154 19.28 -1.04 6.49
C GLU A 154 18.96 -2.52 6.80
N ALA A 155 18.42 -2.81 8.00
CA ALA A 155 18.02 -4.16 8.38
C ALA A 155 17.00 -4.76 7.39
N ARG A 156 16.03 -3.95 6.95
CA ARG A 156 15.02 -4.35 5.97
C ARG A 156 15.63 -4.64 4.60
N TYR A 157 16.66 -3.92 4.15
CA TYR A 157 17.39 -4.25 2.92
C TYR A 157 18.29 -5.48 3.03
N VAL A 158 18.90 -5.72 4.19
CA VAL A 158 19.61 -6.99 4.43
C VAL A 158 18.64 -8.17 4.37
N LEU A 159 17.47 -8.07 5.01
CA LEU A 159 16.43 -9.09 4.92
C LEU A 159 15.95 -9.30 3.47
N LYS A 160 15.70 -8.22 2.73
CA LYS A 160 15.27 -8.30 1.33
C LYS A 160 16.30 -9.00 0.45
N ARG A 161 17.61 -8.72 0.64
CA ARG A 161 18.71 -9.44 -0.02
C ARG A 161 18.74 -10.92 0.36
N ALA A 162 18.61 -11.24 1.64
CA ALA A 162 18.59 -12.64 2.09
C ALA A 162 17.44 -13.44 1.45
N LEU A 163 16.25 -12.85 1.34
CA LEU A 163 15.10 -13.46 0.67
C LEU A 163 15.33 -13.64 -0.84
N ARG A 164 15.95 -12.67 -1.52
CA ARG A 164 16.31 -12.79 -2.94
C ARG A 164 17.34 -13.89 -3.16
N ASP A 165 18.44 -13.83 -2.42
CA ASP A 165 19.64 -14.63 -2.69
C ASP A 165 19.51 -16.06 -2.13
N GLY A 166 18.80 -16.22 -1.00
CA GLY A 166 18.58 -17.51 -0.35
C GLY A 166 17.34 -18.27 -0.82
N ASP A 167 16.23 -17.56 -1.07
CA ASP A 167 14.94 -18.17 -1.40
C ASP A 167 14.47 -17.87 -2.83
N GLY A 168 15.24 -17.12 -3.62
CA GLY A 168 14.94 -16.83 -5.03
C GLY A 168 13.75 -15.91 -5.23
N ILE A 169 13.41 -15.07 -4.24
CA ILE A 169 12.32 -14.11 -4.37
C ILE A 169 12.69 -13.06 -5.44
N PRO A 170 11.89 -12.88 -6.51
CA PRO A 170 12.28 -12.11 -7.68
C PRO A 170 12.06 -10.60 -7.47
N PHE A 171 12.66 -10.05 -6.42
CA PHE A 171 12.67 -8.61 -6.19
C PHE A 171 13.44 -7.88 -7.29
N THR A 172 12.82 -6.85 -7.87
CA THR A 172 13.47 -6.02 -8.88
C THR A 172 14.17 -4.80 -8.27
N VAL A 173 13.75 -4.36 -7.08
CA VAL A 173 14.37 -3.24 -6.36
C VAL A 173 15.04 -3.75 -5.08
N VAL A 174 16.36 -3.85 -5.09
CA VAL A 174 17.15 -4.28 -3.93
C VAL A 174 18.39 -3.39 -3.79
N PRO A 175 18.26 -2.23 -3.12
CA PRO A 175 19.38 -1.30 -2.95
C PRO A 175 20.52 -1.91 -2.14
N GLU A 176 21.75 -1.60 -2.51
CA GLU A 176 22.95 -2.08 -1.79
C GLU A 176 23.22 -1.29 -0.51
N SER A 177 22.81 -0.03 -0.47
CA SER A 177 22.96 0.88 0.66
C SER A 177 21.65 1.60 0.94
N PRO A 178 21.35 1.92 2.22
CA PRO A 178 20.16 2.67 2.56
C PRO A 178 20.22 4.11 2.02
N ASP A 179 19.08 4.62 1.55
CA ASP A 179 18.87 6.00 1.16
C ASP A 179 18.09 6.71 2.27
N LEU A 180 18.62 7.84 2.76
CA LEU A 180 18.00 8.63 3.82
C LEU A 180 16.59 9.08 3.45
N ASP A 181 16.36 9.42 2.17
CA ASP A 181 15.04 9.88 1.73
C ASP A 181 14.00 8.76 1.90
N ARG A 182 14.41 7.48 1.75
CA ARG A 182 13.54 6.30 1.87
C ARG A 182 13.39 5.78 3.30
N ALA A 183 14.02 6.41 4.28
CA ALA A 183 13.97 6.00 5.68
C ALA A 183 12.54 5.91 6.28
N PRO A 184 11.52 6.68 5.82
CA PRO A 184 10.14 6.50 6.29
C PRO A 184 9.47 5.19 5.83
N MET A 185 9.97 4.54 4.77
CA MET A 185 9.36 3.34 4.19
C MET A 185 9.08 2.20 5.18
N PRO A 186 10.04 1.72 6.00
CA PRO A 186 9.76 0.67 6.96
C PRO A 186 8.72 1.07 8.01
N LEU A 187 8.57 2.37 8.33
CA LEU A 187 7.54 2.86 9.24
C LEU A 187 6.14 2.77 8.61
N TYR A 188 6.02 3.08 7.32
CA TYR A 188 4.79 2.91 6.54
C TYR A 188 4.37 1.44 6.48
N GLU A 189 5.33 0.56 6.18
CA GLU A 189 5.12 -0.90 6.10
C GLU A 189 4.68 -1.48 7.46
N ALA A 190 5.26 -0.97 8.55
CA ALA A 190 4.99 -1.42 9.92
C ALA A 190 3.76 -0.76 10.58
N ALA A 191 3.04 0.12 9.88
CA ALA A 191 1.92 0.88 10.45
C ALA A 191 2.31 1.82 11.61
N ARG A 192 3.51 2.43 11.53
CA ARG A 192 4.11 3.27 12.58
C ARG A 192 4.27 4.75 12.22
N MET A 193 3.67 5.20 11.11
CA MET A 193 3.59 6.63 10.81
C MET A 193 2.86 7.35 11.95
N SER A 194 3.34 8.53 12.31
CA SER A 194 2.87 9.31 13.46
C SER A 194 1.44 9.83 13.31
N SER A 195 0.97 9.97 12.07
CA SER A 195 -0.37 10.49 11.75
C SER A 195 -0.86 10.01 10.39
N GLY A 196 -2.17 10.12 10.17
CA GLY A 196 -2.76 9.87 8.85
C GLY A 196 -2.31 10.87 7.78
N ASP A 197 -1.93 12.09 8.17
CA ASP A 197 -1.40 13.10 7.23
C ASP A 197 0.02 12.74 6.77
N GLU A 198 0.86 12.24 7.67
CA GLU A 198 2.19 11.71 7.31
C GLU A 198 2.08 10.50 6.39
N GLU A 199 1.16 9.57 6.71
CA GLU A 199 0.89 8.42 5.84
C GLU A 199 0.42 8.87 4.45
N ALA A 200 -0.52 9.81 4.38
CA ALA A 200 -1.02 10.34 3.11
C ALA A 200 0.07 11.07 2.31
N PHE A 201 0.97 11.79 2.98
CA PHE A 201 2.12 12.43 2.32
C PHE A 201 3.08 11.39 1.74
N PHE A 202 3.44 10.36 2.52
CA PHE A 202 4.29 9.26 2.07
C PHE A 202 3.66 8.52 0.88
N GLU A 203 2.36 8.21 0.93
CA GLU A 203 1.66 7.56 -0.17
C GLU A 203 1.68 8.41 -1.44
N LYS A 204 1.47 9.73 -1.36
CA LYS A 204 1.60 10.61 -2.54
C LYS A 204 3.03 10.66 -3.07
N TRP A 205 4.03 10.54 -2.19
CA TRP A 205 5.43 10.48 -2.58
C TRP A 205 5.77 9.20 -3.36
N LEU A 206 5.17 8.04 -3.02
CA LEU A 206 5.31 6.79 -3.79
C LEU A 206 5.01 7.00 -5.29
N LEU A 207 4.02 7.82 -5.62
CA LEU A 207 3.66 8.07 -7.03
C LEU A 207 4.77 8.81 -7.81
N SER A 208 5.67 9.50 -7.12
CA SER A 208 6.77 10.26 -7.72
C SER A 208 8.07 9.43 -7.83
N ASP A 209 8.27 8.47 -6.94
CA ASP A 209 9.41 7.52 -6.97
C ASP A 209 8.91 6.10 -7.29
N ILE A 210 9.04 5.71 -8.57
CA ILE A 210 8.57 4.41 -9.08
C ILE A 210 9.31 3.25 -8.39
N ASP A 211 10.60 3.40 -8.12
CA ASP A 211 11.38 2.34 -7.49
C ASP A 211 10.96 2.16 -6.04
N LEU A 212 10.69 3.25 -5.32
CA LEU A 212 10.13 3.19 -3.98
C LEU A 212 8.73 2.56 -3.98
N CYS A 213 7.85 2.97 -4.90
CA CYS A 213 6.51 2.39 -5.04
C CYS A 213 6.58 0.89 -5.29
N ARG A 214 7.47 0.45 -6.18
CA ARG A 214 7.68 -0.96 -6.48
C ARG A 214 8.28 -1.71 -5.29
N ASP A 215 9.25 -1.12 -4.59
CA ASP A 215 9.87 -1.72 -3.41
C ASP A 215 8.84 -2.02 -2.31
N VAL A 216 7.95 -1.06 -2.05
CA VAL A 216 6.82 -1.19 -1.11
C VAL A 216 5.86 -2.29 -1.55
N ALA A 217 5.48 -2.31 -2.83
CA ALA A 217 4.58 -3.32 -3.38
C ALA A 217 5.16 -4.74 -3.28
N GLU A 218 6.42 -4.90 -3.69
CA GLU A 218 7.14 -6.18 -3.66
C GLU A 218 7.27 -6.74 -2.24
N PHE A 219 7.49 -5.89 -1.24
CA PHE A 219 7.71 -6.35 0.12
C PHE A 219 6.43 -6.50 0.95
N ALA A 220 5.27 -6.09 0.42
CA ALA A 220 4.01 -6.03 1.14
C ALA A 220 3.65 -7.34 1.87
N ALA A 221 3.76 -8.49 1.20
CA ALA A 221 3.45 -9.80 1.81
C ALA A 221 4.34 -10.10 3.04
N PHE A 222 5.60 -9.69 3.00
CA PHE A 222 6.54 -9.84 4.13
C PHE A 222 6.24 -8.85 5.25
N SER A 223 5.88 -7.60 4.93
CA SER A 223 5.41 -6.63 5.93
C SER A 223 4.17 -7.12 6.67
N HIS A 224 3.24 -7.80 5.99
CA HIS A 224 2.08 -8.43 6.63
C HIS A 224 2.48 -9.56 7.56
N ALA A 225 3.37 -10.45 7.14
CA ALA A 225 3.84 -11.55 7.99
C ALA A 225 4.62 -11.04 9.21
N LEU A 226 5.43 -10.00 9.03
CA LEU A 226 6.14 -9.34 10.13
C LEU A 226 5.16 -8.72 11.14
N ARG A 227 4.12 -7.99 10.70
CA ARG A 227 3.07 -7.46 11.59
C ARG A 227 2.27 -8.55 12.31
N ALA A 228 2.06 -9.69 11.65
CA ALA A 228 1.45 -10.86 12.27
C ALA A 228 2.37 -11.57 13.28
N GLY A 229 3.62 -11.13 13.41
CA GLY A 229 4.55 -11.63 14.41
C GLY A 229 5.48 -12.74 13.91
N ALA A 230 5.79 -12.82 12.61
CA ALA A 230 6.77 -13.78 12.09
C ALA A 230 8.11 -13.75 12.85
N PHE A 231 8.51 -12.57 13.36
CA PHE A 231 9.72 -12.39 14.16
C PHE A 231 9.47 -12.14 15.65
N ARG A 232 8.22 -12.28 16.15
CA ARG A 232 8.00 -12.24 17.59
C ARG A 232 8.71 -13.42 18.23
N THR A 233 9.78 -13.13 18.96
CA THR A 233 10.31 -14.07 19.93
C THR A 233 9.17 -14.37 20.90
N PRO A 234 8.80 -15.64 21.16
CA PRO A 234 7.87 -15.92 22.24
C PRO A 234 8.52 -15.41 23.52
N MET A 235 8.13 -14.22 23.99
CA MET A 235 8.38 -13.80 25.35
C MET A 235 7.79 -14.92 26.20
N ALA A 236 8.65 -15.60 26.95
CA ALA A 236 8.33 -16.74 27.79
C ALA A 236 7.02 -16.45 28.54
N THR A 237 5.92 -16.98 28.00
CA THR A 237 4.62 -16.86 28.64
C THR A 237 4.69 -17.87 29.77
N SER A 238 4.89 -17.39 31.00
CA SER A 238 4.65 -18.19 32.19
C SER A 238 3.32 -18.92 32.01
N PRO A 239 3.25 -20.25 32.22
CA PRO A 239 2.04 -21.02 31.94
C PRO A 239 0.89 -20.49 32.80
N GLN A 240 -0.02 -19.75 32.18
CA GLN A 240 -1.30 -19.44 32.81
C GLN A 240 -2.11 -20.74 32.88
N SER A 241 -2.31 -21.17 34.12
CA SER A 241 -3.21 -22.25 34.50
C SER A 241 -4.62 -22.01 33.92
N PRO A 242 -5.30 -23.04 33.40
CA PRO A 242 -6.55 -22.88 32.67
C PRO A 242 -7.70 -22.40 33.58
N ALA A 243 -8.42 -21.37 33.13
CA ALA A 243 -9.64 -20.92 33.77
C ALA A 243 -10.83 -21.86 33.45
N PRO A 244 -11.74 -22.12 34.41
CA PRO A 244 -12.91 -22.99 34.23
C PRO A 244 -14.03 -22.33 33.39
N PRO A 245 -15.01 -23.12 32.91
CA PRO A 245 -15.83 -22.81 31.73
C PRO A 245 -16.95 -21.78 31.96
N ARG A 246 -17.29 -21.08 30.87
CA ARG A 246 -18.35 -20.06 30.75
C ARG A 246 -19.75 -20.69 30.84
N THR A 247 -20.58 -20.13 31.70
CA THR A 247 -22.03 -20.36 31.72
C THR A 247 -22.74 -19.36 30.80
N THR A 248 -23.44 -19.87 29.79
CA THR A 248 -24.40 -19.17 28.93
C THR A 248 -25.57 -18.57 29.74
N ARG A 249 -25.98 -17.34 29.41
CA ARG A 249 -27.38 -16.93 29.59
C ARG A 249 -27.82 -15.87 28.56
N SER A 250 -29.01 -16.12 28.07
CA SER A 250 -29.68 -15.56 26.90
C SER A 250 -30.22 -14.14 27.06
N SER A 251 -30.43 -13.47 25.93
CA SER A 251 -31.25 -12.25 25.76
C SER A 251 -32.73 -12.44 26.17
N PRO A 252 -33.43 -11.32 26.35
CA PRO A 252 -34.69 -11.14 25.65
C PRO A 252 -34.81 -9.79 24.92
N ALA A 253 -35.60 -9.83 23.85
CA ALA A 253 -36.06 -8.73 23.01
C ALA A 253 -37.04 -7.79 23.76
N MET A 254 -37.23 -6.54 23.30
CA MET A 254 -38.39 -6.12 22.48
C MET A 254 -38.50 -4.57 22.32
N THR A 255 -38.87 -4.15 21.10
CA THR A 255 -39.71 -2.97 20.69
C THR A 255 -39.35 -1.54 21.12
N ALA A 256 -39.20 -0.62 20.14
CA ALA A 256 -40.32 0.20 19.63
C ALA A 256 -39.89 1.26 18.59
N THR A 257 -40.78 1.42 17.62
CA THR A 257 -40.92 2.33 16.48
C THR A 257 -40.81 3.83 16.79
N SER A 258 -40.32 4.64 15.84
CA SER A 258 -40.95 5.91 15.41
C SER A 258 -40.34 6.43 14.10
N GLU A 259 -41.22 6.65 13.12
CA GLU A 259 -41.06 7.47 11.92
C GLU A 259 -40.71 8.92 12.27
N GLN A 260 -39.85 9.58 11.49
CA GLN A 260 -40.14 10.97 11.11
C GLN A 260 -39.53 11.37 9.76
N ASP A 261 -40.45 11.86 8.94
CA ASP A 261 -40.44 12.33 7.56
C ASP A 261 -39.76 13.72 7.40
N ARG A 262 -39.00 13.92 6.30
CA ARG A 262 -39.00 15.20 5.53
C ARG A 262 -38.27 15.11 4.17
N ARG A 263 -39.08 15.03 3.10
CA ARG A 263 -39.11 15.79 1.81
C ARG A 263 -37.82 16.54 1.35
N ILE A 264 -37.22 16.29 0.17
CA ILE A 264 -37.61 16.50 -1.27
C ILE A 264 -37.17 17.87 -1.90
N SER A 265 -36.50 17.75 -3.07
CA SER A 265 -36.38 18.66 -4.26
C SER A 265 -35.33 19.78 -4.30
N ARG A 266 -34.36 19.75 -5.26
CA ARG A 266 -34.30 20.39 -6.64
C ARG A 266 -34.07 21.92 -6.57
N ASP A 267 -33.26 22.61 -7.37
CA ASP A 267 -32.80 22.43 -8.77
C ASP A 267 -31.78 23.55 -9.15
N VAL A 268 -31.13 23.41 -10.33
CA VAL A 268 -30.54 24.46 -11.24
C VAL A 268 -29.16 25.06 -10.86
N LEU A 269 -28.03 24.85 -11.58
CA LEU A 269 -27.58 25.07 -12.98
C LEU A 269 -26.63 26.29 -13.05
N ASP A 270 -25.34 26.06 -13.31
CA ASP A 270 -24.58 26.93 -14.23
C ASP A 270 -23.36 26.17 -14.78
N SER A 271 -23.21 26.15 -16.10
CA SER A 271 -22.15 25.46 -16.85
C SER A 271 -21.29 26.48 -17.58
N PRO A 272 -19.96 26.42 -17.50
CA PRO A 272 -19.08 26.97 -18.52
C PRO A 272 -18.74 25.89 -19.57
N GLU A 273 -18.74 26.31 -20.84
CA GLU A 273 -18.47 25.46 -22.02
C GLU A 273 -17.12 24.71 -21.95
N PRO A 274 -17.08 23.41 -22.32
CA PRO A 274 -15.84 22.66 -22.44
C PRO A 274 -15.16 22.82 -23.82
N PRO A 275 -13.81 22.79 -23.88
CA PRO A 275 -13.02 22.79 -25.12
C PRO A 275 -13.25 21.51 -25.97
N PRO A 276 -12.79 21.44 -27.24
CA PRO A 276 -13.29 20.49 -28.23
C PRO A 276 -13.11 19.02 -27.84
N MET A 277 -14.23 18.41 -27.40
CA MET A 277 -14.40 17.07 -26.84
C MET A 277 -13.98 15.90 -27.76
N ARG A 278 -13.73 16.14 -29.05
CA ARG A 278 -13.52 15.06 -30.02
C ARG A 278 -12.15 14.42 -29.94
N LEU A 279 -11.09 15.11 -29.50
CA LEU A 279 -9.77 14.48 -29.32
C LEU A 279 -9.64 13.75 -27.98
N VAL A 280 -10.25 14.29 -26.92
CA VAL A 280 -10.18 13.72 -25.56
C VAL A 280 -10.89 12.37 -25.48
N LEU A 281 -12.03 12.20 -26.17
CA LEU A 281 -12.81 10.95 -26.12
C LEU A 281 -12.03 9.73 -26.63
N TRP A 282 -11.28 9.88 -27.73
CA TRP A 282 -10.48 8.78 -28.29
C TRP A 282 -9.29 8.43 -27.41
N SER A 283 -8.68 9.44 -26.77
CA SER A 283 -7.58 9.22 -25.82
C SER A 283 -8.05 8.55 -24.52
N ALA A 284 -9.24 8.91 -24.02
CA ALA A 284 -9.83 8.32 -22.82
C ALA A 284 -10.23 6.86 -23.04
N LEU A 285 -10.78 6.52 -24.22
CA LEU A 285 -11.06 5.14 -24.63
C LEU A 285 -9.80 4.28 -24.65
N GLY A 286 -8.67 4.82 -25.11
CA GLY A 286 -7.38 4.14 -25.10
C GLY A 286 -6.88 3.83 -23.68
N VAL A 287 -7.01 4.77 -22.74
CA VAL A 287 -6.64 4.57 -21.34
C VAL A 287 -7.54 3.53 -20.65
N ILE A 288 -8.86 3.62 -20.88
CA ILE A 288 -9.83 2.66 -20.33
C ILE A 288 -9.53 1.24 -20.82
N LEU A 289 -9.29 1.06 -22.13
CA LEU A 289 -8.98 -0.25 -22.70
C LEU A 289 -7.70 -0.85 -22.09
N VAL A 290 -6.67 -0.03 -21.88
CA VAL A 290 -5.40 -0.47 -21.27
C VAL A 290 -5.59 -0.85 -19.81
N LEU A 291 -6.36 -0.08 -19.02
CA LEU A 291 -6.66 -0.45 -17.63
C LEU A 291 -7.38 -1.80 -17.54
N VAL A 292 -8.34 -2.06 -18.44
CA VAL A 292 -9.00 -3.36 -18.53
C VAL A 292 -8.01 -4.48 -18.85
N VAL A 293 -7.08 -4.25 -19.78
CA VAL A 293 -6.03 -5.22 -20.13
C VAL A 293 -5.06 -5.46 -18.97
N ILE A 294 -4.63 -4.43 -18.25
CA ILE A 294 -3.74 -4.55 -17.09
C ILE A 294 -4.43 -5.35 -15.97
N ILE A 295 -5.69 -5.03 -15.67
CA ILE A 295 -6.48 -5.79 -14.67
C ILE A 295 -6.62 -7.26 -15.11
N ALA A 296 -6.94 -7.51 -16.39
CA ALA A 296 -7.02 -8.86 -16.92
C ALA A 296 -5.66 -9.60 -16.89
N TYR A 297 -4.54 -8.91 -17.11
CA TYR A 297 -3.21 -9.52 -17.08
C TYR A 297 -2.76 -9.85 -15.65
N LEU A 298 -2.99 -8.94 -14.70
CA LEU A 298 -2.64 -9.14 -13.28
C LEU A 298 -3.40 -10.30 -12.64
N PHE A 299 -4.61 -10.61 -13.13
CA PHE A 299 -5.50 -11.56 -12.46
C PHE A 299 -6.05 -12.70 -13.34
N GLY A 300 -5.81 -12.68 -14.64
CA GLY A 300 -6.31 -13.69 -15.59
C GLY A 300 -5.42 -14.93 -15.73
N PHE A 301 -4.29 -14.99 -15.02
CA PHE A 301 -3.41 -16.17 -14.99
C PHE A 301 -3.60 -17.04 -13.74
N THR A 302 -4.65 -16.80 -12.95
CA THR A 302 -5.01 -17.62 -11.80
C THR A 302 -6.46 -18.10 -11.90
N GLU A 303 -6.71 -18.97 -12.87
CA GLU A 303 -7.78 -19.99 -12.80
C GLU A 303 -7.14 -21.37 -12.99
#